data_AF-A0A9D1XZF8-F1
#
_entry.id   AF-A0A9D1XZF8-F1
#
_cell.length_a   1.000
_cell.length_b   1.000
_cell.length_c   1.000
_cell.angle_alpha   90.00
_cell.angle_beta   90.00
_cell.angle_gamma   90.00
#
_symmetry.space_group_name_H-M   'P 1'
#
loop_
_entity.id
_entity.type
_entity.pdbx_description
1 polymer ?
#
loop_
_entity_poly.entity_id
_entity_poly.type
_entity_poly.pdbx_seq_one_letter_code
_entity_poly.pdbx_strand_id
1 'polypeptide(L)'
;MKKRILSLLCVLALCLGLLPVTALAAAEGEPAKLYVGDQNVRSGEDTTYWTTDASGGLTKSSENDAWSVKYEPGTATLTLRGATINGAYDATSLPFGAGIYAQGRSNQAVALTIELIGTNTITGIYGIYLHGHQGGTVSTNASLSITGDGSLTVTGTTSYGLHVISGTGNASLTIEDASVVASSSSSYSHAGVCVQSGADATNSPELSLAVNGGSLTASASEGNDGIQFYVGSPSDTTNATTSLTISDNAIVDARNGGIRATSVSTELPTPTPTGDNSSGIVFDGTEGTVYGNVTLDESLNVGEGETLTIPEGSTLTVPEGATLTNNGTIVNKGTMNGDPTGGSGTVVSTPTITTASLPEGTVGTEYNQPLAATGNNITWSSSDLPAGLTLDADTGTITGTPATEGQFSVKITATNSAGIASKEYTLNIKAV
;
A
#
# COMPACT_ATOMS: atom_id res chain seq x y z
N MET A 1 -11.03 -15.08 44.24
CA MET A 1 -11.66 -14.24 43.19
C MET A 1 -10.79 -13.07 42.69
N LYS A 2 -9.54 -12.87 43.15
CA LYS A 2 -8.71 -11.70 42.75
C LYS A 2 -7.65 -11.93 41.65
N LYS A 3 -7.50 -13.15 41.10
CA LYS A 3 -6.47 -13.45 40.08
C LYS A 3 -6.95 -13.47 38.63
N ARG A 4 -8.28 -13.43 38.38
CA ARG A 4 -8.84 -13.43 37.01
C ARG A 4 -9.14 -12.03 36.45
N ILE A 5 -9.16 -11.00 37.29
CA ILE A 5 -9.46 -9.61 36.87
C ILE A 5 -8.19 -8.92 36.31
N LEU A 6 -7.01 -9.24 36.84
CA LEU A 6 -5.75 -8.63 36.38
C LEU A 6 -5.34 -9.12 34.97
N SER A 7 -5.66 -10.38 34.64
CA SER A 7 -5.40 -10.93 33.30
C SER A 7 -6.33 -10.36 32.23
N LEU A 8 -7.56 -9.98 32.59
CA LEU A 8 -8.50 -9.37 31.65
C LEU A 8 -8.15 -7.89 31.39
N LEU A 9 -7.65 -7.17 32.40
CA LEU A 9 -7.18 -5.79 32.26
C LEU A 9 -5.87 -5.66 31.47
N CYS A 10 -4.93 -6.62 31.57
CA CYS A 10 -3.73 -6.63 30.72
C CYS A 10 -4.01 -7.00 29.26
N VAL A 11 -5.02 -7.85 29.00
CA VAL A 11 -5.44 -8.18 27.63
C VAL A 11 -6.24 -7.03 27.00
N LEU A 12 -7.10 -6.35 27.77
CA LEU A 12 -7.81 -5.17 27.29
C LEU A 12 -6.84 -4.00 27.00
N ALA A 13 -5.81 -3.79 27.85
CA ALA A 13 -4.82 -2.74 27.63
C ALA A 13 -3.86 -3.02 26.45
N LEU A 14 -3.61 -4.29 26.08
CA LEU A 14 -2.84 -4.62 24.88
C LEU A 14 -3.68 -4.51 23.59
N CYS A 15 -5.00 -4.76 23.65
CA CYS A 15 -5.88 -4.63 22.48
C CYS A 15 -6.29 -3.19 22.17
N LEU A 16 -6.16 -2.25 23.12
CA LEU A 16 -6.40 -0.82 22.87
C LEU A 16 -5.26 -0.12 22.10
N GLY A 17 -4.09 -0.74 21.95
CA GLY A 17 -2.97 -0.22 21.16
C GLY A 17 -2.99 -0.63 19.68
N LEU A 18 -4.04 -1.30 19.22
CA LEU A 18 -4.17 -1.87 17.87
C LEU A 18 -5.50 -1.50 17.18
N LEU A 19 -6.26 -0.56 17.76
CA LEU A 19 -7.39 0.01 17.04
C LEU A 19 -6.85 1.01 16.01
N PRO A 20 -7.35 1.02 14.76
CA PRO A 20 -7.09 2.14 13.86
C PRO A 20 -7.46 3.42 14.61
N VAL A 21 -6.63 4.46 14.47
CA VAL A 21 -6.84 5.79 15.04
C VAL A 21 -8.34 6.08 15.00
N THR A 22 -8.96 6.20 16.18
CA THR A 22 -10.41 6.38 16.26
C THR A 22 -10.75 7.59 15.40
N ALA A 23 -11.44 7.35 14.28
CA ALA A 23 -12.01 8.39 13.47
C ALA A 23 -12.75 9.34 14.42
N LEU A 24 -12.21 10.54 14.60
CA LEU A 24 -12.80 11.52 15.50
C LEU A 24 -14.23 11.77 14.99
N ALA A 25 -15.21 11.70 15.88
CA ALA A 25 -16.61 11.89 15.49
C ALA A 25 -16.73 13.20 14.70
N ALA A 26 -17.24 13.13 13.47
CA ALA A 26 -17.18 14.21 12.48
C ALA A 26 -17.80 15.54 12.96
N ALA A 27 -18.61 15.52 14.02
CA ALA A 27 -19.16 16.70 14.67
C ALA A 27 -18.13 17.57 15.44
N GLU A 28 -17.00 17.01 15.89
CA GLU A 28 -15.97 17.76 16.65
C GLU A 28 -14.84 18.35 15.78
N GLY A 29 -14.89 18.12 14.46
CA GLY A 29 -13.82 18.51 13.52
C GLY A 29 -14.27 19.30 12.29
N GLU A 30 -15.49 19.85 12.27
CA GLU A 30 -16.04 20.46 11.06
C GLU A 30 -15.15 21.61 10.48
N PRO A 31 -14.86 21.64 9.15
CA PRO A 31 -13.98 22.64 8.57
C PRO A 31 -14.48 24.07 8.74
N ALA A 32 -13.64 24.99 9.19
CA ALA A 32 -13.96 26.41 9.37
C ALA A 32 -14.56 27.05 8.11
N LYS A 33 -13.99 26.67 6.98
CA LYS A 33 -14.47 26.96 5.63
C LYS A 33 -14.32 25.69 4.81
N LEU A 34 -15.27 25.46 3.91
CA LEU A 34 -15.22 24.37 2.95
C LEU A 34 -15.54 24.94 1.58
N TYR A 35 -14.57 24.91 0.68
CA TYR A 35 -14.75 25.31 -0.71
C TYR A 35 -14.77 24.09 -1.61
N VAL A 36 -15.63 24.14 -2.61
CA VAL A 36 -15.68 23.21 -3.74
C VAL A 36 -15.66 24.05 -5.01
N GLY A 37 -14.60 23.89 -5.81
CA GLY A 37 -14.26 24.87 -6.84
C GLY A 37 -14.03 26.25 -6.23
N ASP A 38 -14.78 27.25 -6.70
CA ASP A 38 -14.76 28.63 -6.19
C ASP A 38 -15.87 28.93 -5.17
N GLN A 39 -16.73 27.95 -4.85
CA GLN A 39 -17.89 28.16 -3.98
C GLN A 39 -17.60 27.72 -2.55
N ASN A 40 -17.84 28.59 -1.57
CA ASN A 40 -17.90 28.20 -0.16
C ASN A 40 -19.23 27.49 0.10
N VAL A 41 -19.20 26.16 0.20
CA VAL A 41 -20.39 25.33 0.36
C VAL A 41 -20.87 25.25 1.82
N ARG A 42 -20.05 25.68 2.78
CA ARG A 42 -20.45 25.82 4.18
C ARG A 42 -21.27 27.10 4.35
N SER A 43 -22.54 26.97 4.73
CA SER A 43 -23.46 28.09 4.98
C SER A 43 -24.11 27.98 6.36
N GLY A 44 -23.34 28.30 7.41
CA GLY A 44 -23.78 28.10 8.79
C GLY A 44 -23.98 26.61 9.08
N GLU A 45 -25.17 26.27 9.59
CA GLU A 45 -25.58 24.89 9.95
C GLU A 45 -26.48 24.24 8.88
N ASP A 46 -26.81 24.97 7.81
CA ASP A 46 -27.72 24.48 6.78
C ASP A 46 -27.01 23.51 5.82
N THR A 47 -27.70 22.42 5.47
CA THR A 47 -27.28 21.55 4.37
C THR A 47 -27.36 22.30 3.05
N THR A 48 -26.32 22.20 2.22
CA THR A 48 -26.29 22.86 0.91
C THR A 48 -26.24 21.85 -0.23
N TYR A 49 -26.85 22.23 -1.36
CA TYR A 49 -26.94 21.42 -2.56
C TYR A 49 -26.43 22.22 -3.75
N TRP A 50 -25.71 21.56 -4.65
CA TRP A 50 -25.13 22.18 -5.83
C TRP A 50 -25.14 21.22 -7.02
N THR A 51 -25.18 21.78 -8.22
CA THR A 51 -24.96 21.08 -9.48
C THR A 51 -23.63 21.48 -10.08
N THR A 52 -22.96 20.52 -10.71
CA THR A 52 -21.72 20.71 -11.46
C THR A 52 -21.99 20.68 -12.95
N ASP A 53 -21.35 21.59 -13.71
CA ASP A 53 -21.37 21.54 -15.16
C ASP A 53 -20.19 20.75 -15.74
N ALA A 54 -20.16 20.59 -17.07
CA ALA A 54 -19.08 19.88 -17.77
C ALA A 54 -17.71 20.56 -17.66
N SER A 55 -17.67 21.85 -17.31
CA SER A 55 -16.44 22.62 -17.09
C SER A 55 -15.98 22.61 -15.63
N GLY A 56 -16.68 21.88 -14.76
CA GLY A 56 -16.36 21.78 -13.35
C GLY A 56 -16.84 22.94 -12.48
N GLY A 57 -17.68 23.83 -13.03
CA GLY A 57 -18.26 24.97 -12.31
C GLY A 57 -19.47 24.55 -11.46
N LEU A 58 -19.64 25.20 -10.31
CA LEU A 58 -20.73 24.91 -9.36
C LEU A 58 -21.83 25.97 -9.43
N THR A 59 -23.09 25.51 -9.40
CA THR A 59 -24.28 26.35 -9.25
C THR A 59 -25.12 25.84 -8.08
N LYS A 60 -25.54 26.75 -7.19
CA LYS A 60 -26.37 26.39 -6.03
C LYS A 60 -27.71 25.83 -6.50
N SER A 61 -28.14 24.73 -5.90
CA SER A 61 -29.42 24.05 -6.17
C SER A 61 -30.21 23.82 -4.88
N SER A 62 -31.31 23.09 -4.98
CA SER A 62 -32.13 22.63 -3.85
C SER A 62 -32.06 21.11 -3.68
N GLU A 63 -32.59 20.62 -2.56
CA GLU A 63 -32.66 19.20 -2.23
C GLU A 63 -33.43 18.36 -3.27
N ASN A 64 -34.48 18.94 -3.84
CA ASN A 64 -35.36 18.25 -4.80
C ASN A 64 -34.84 18.27 -6.24
N ASP A 65 -33.73 18.98 -6.49
CA ASP A 65 -33.10 19.03 -7.80
C ASP A 65 -32.15 17.83 -8.01
N ALA A 66 -31.71 17.62 -9.25
CA ALA A 66 -30.67 16.65 -9.59
C ALA A 66 -29.27 17.19 -9.19
N TRP A 67 -29.04 17.37 -7.89
CA TRP A 67 -27.76 17.83 -7.34
C TRP A 67 -26.64 16.80 -7.58
N SER A 68 -25.41 17.30 -7.68
CA SER A 68 -24.20 16.48 -7.78
C SER A 68 -23.26 16.67 -6.57
N VAL A 69 -23.44 17.73 -5.79
CA VAL A 69 -22.69 17.99 -4.56
C VAL A 69 -23.65 18.34 -3.43
N LYS A 70 -23.55 17.64 -2.31
CA LYS A 70 -24.29 17.92 -1.07
C LYS A 70 -23.32 18.05 0.09
N TYR A 71 -23.42 19.11 0.88
CA TYR A 71 -22.65 19.27 2.12
C TYR A 71 -23.56 19.30 3.34
N GLU A 72 -23.27 18.42 4.31
CA GLU A 72 -23.96 18.30 5.60
C GLU A 72 -23.02 18.71 6.75
N PRO A 73 -23.22 19.91 7.34
CA PRO A 73 -22.37 20.42 8.43
C PRO A 73 -22.31 19.52 9.66
N GLY A 74 -23.44 18.93 10.07
CA GLY A 74 -23.54 18.15 11.32
C GLY A 74 -22.68 16.88 11.34
N THR A 75 -22.32 16.35 10.17
CA THR A 75 -21.48 15.17 9.98
C THR A 75 -20.19 15.50 9.21
N ALA A 76 -19.92 16.79 8.94
CA ALA A 76 -18.84 17.24 8.06
C ALA A 76 -18.72 16.39 6.78
N THR A 77 -19.86 16.03 6.17
CA THR A 77 -19.92 15.08 5.04
C THR A 77 -20.24 15.81 3.75
N LEU A 78 -19.41 15.57 2.73
CA LEU A 78 -19.58 16.03 1.37
C LEU A 78 -19.91 14.83 0.47
N THR A 79 -21.17 14.69 0.08
CA THR A 79 -21.58 13.65 -0.87
C THR A 79 -21.38 14.16 -2.30
N LEU A 80 -20.64 13.40 -3.11
CA LEU A 80 -20.39 13.65 -4.53
C LEU A 80 -21.11 12.59 -5.37
N ARG A 81 -21.94 13.04 -6.32
CA ARG A 81 -22.73 12.18 -7.20
C ARG A 81 -22.46 12.54 -8.65
N GLY A 82 -21.61 11.77 -9.31
CA GLY A 82 -21.25 12.03 -10.72
C GLY A 82 -20.66 13.43 -10.94
N ALA A 83 -19.99 13.98 -9.92
CA ALA A 83 -19.55 15.36 -9.90
C ALA A 83 -18.26 15.56 -10.71
N THR A 84 -18.22 16.63 -11.48
CA THR A 84 -16.99 17.16 -12.09
C THR A 84 -16.69 18.49 -11.43
N ILE A 85 -15.52 18.65 -10.81
CA ILE A 85 -15.16 19.84 -10.04
C ILE A 85 -13.80 20.35 -10.52
N ASN A 86 -13.73 21.64 -10.83
CA ASN A 86 -12.48 22.33 -11.14
C ASN A 86 -12.18 23.43 -10.12
N GLY A 87 -10.98 23.37 -9.55
CA GLY A 87 -10.46 24.39 -8.65
C GLY A 87 -10.28 25.74 -9.35
N ALA A 88 -10.40 26.82 -8.58
CA ALA A 88 -10.15 28.16 -9.08
C ALA A 88 -8.70 28.32 -9.57
N TYR A 89 -8.41 29.25 -10.47
CA TYR A 89 -7.04 29.48 -10.95
C TYR A 89 -6.17 30.34 -9.99
N ASP A 90 -6.66 30.64 -8.78
CA ASP A 90 -5.97 31.52 -7.83
C ASP A 90 -5.22 30.74 -6.74
N ALA A 91 -3.89 30.69 -6.87
CA ALA A 91 -2.99 30.07 -5.89
C ALA A 91 -2.71 30.94 -4.65
N THR A 92 -3.12 32.20 -4.66
CA THR A 92 -2.67 33.21 -3.68
C THR A 92 -3.71 33.55 -2.63
N SER A 93 -4.98 33.30 -2.94
CA SER A 93 -6.09 33.51 -2.02
C SER A 93 -6.91 32.24 -1.85
N LEU A 94 -7.70 32.14 -0.77
CA LEU A 94 -8.61 31.01 -0.55
C LEU A 94 -9.51 30.84 -1.79
N PRO A 95 -9.59 29.63 -2.39
CA PRO A 95 -9.22 28.31 -1.84
C PRO A 95 -7.85 27.75 -2.30
N PHE A 96 -6.90 28.60 -2.66
CA PHE A 96 -5.57 28.26 -3.19
C PHE A 96 -5.62 27.42 -4.46
N GLY A 97 -6.70 27.62 -5.23
CA GLY A 97 -7.00 26.90 -6.45
C GLY A 97 -7.24 25.40 -6.28
N ALA A 98 -7.53 24.95 -5.05
CA ALA A 98 -7.88 23.56 -4.81
C ALA A 98 -9.24 23.22 -5.45
N GLY A 99 -9.41 21.98 -5.91
CA GLY A 99 -10.72 21.46 -6.30
C GLY A 99 -11.65 21.36 -5.09
N ILE A 100 -11.15 20.83 -3.98
CA ILE A 100 -11.80 20.92 -2.66
C ILE A 100 -10.79 21.46 -1.65
N TYR A 101 -11.20 22.45 -0.87
CA TYR A 101 -10.39 23.02 0.21
C TYR A 101 -11.16 23.02 1.53
N ALA A 102 -10.62 22.40 2.57
CA ALA A 102 -11.17 22.49 3.92
C ALA A 102 -10.16 23.07 4.90
N GLN A 103 -10.58 24.13 5.60
CA GLN A 103 -9.74 24.88 6.52
C GLN A 103 -9.94 24.42 7.97
N GLY A 104 -8.87 24.22 8.72
CA GLY A 104 -8.95 24.01 10.17
C GLY A 104 -9.24 25.29 10.96
N ARG A 105 -9.53 25.12 12.27
CA ARG A 105 -9.66 26.21 13.26
C ARG A 105 -8.51 26.10 14.26
N SER A 106 -8.05 27.23 14.79
CA SER A 106 -6.98 27.22 15.79
C SER A 106 -7.35 26.35 17.00
N ASN A 107 -6.46 25.43 17.37
CA ASN A 107 -6.60 24.52 18.50
C ASN A 107 -7.83 23.58 18.42
N GLN A 108 -8.34 23.31 17.22
CA GLN A 108 -9.40 22.32 16.99
C GLN A 108 -8.99 21.37 15.88
N ALA A 109 -9.57 20.18 15.85
CA ALA A 109 -9.34 19.25 14.74
C ALA A 109 -10.03 19.73 13.47
N VAL A 110 -9.56 19.27 12.32
CA VAL A 110 -10.25 19.40 11.03
C VAL A 110 -10.50 18.02 10.44
N ALA A 111 -11.75 17.73 10.13
CA ALA A 111 -12.20 16.47 9.58
C ALA A 111 -13.13 16.72 8.39
N LEU A 112 -13.00 15.91 7.35
CA LEU A 112 -13.92 15.91 6.21
C LEU A 112 -14.17 14.47 5.79
N THR A 113 -15.45 14.12 5.62
CA THR A 113 -15.87 12.88 4.99
C THR A 113 -16.34 13.18 3.57
N ILE A 114 -15.83 12.45 2.59
CA ILE A 114 -16.30 12.52 1.20
C ILE A 114 -16.97 11.20 0.88
N GLU A 115 -18.27 11.26 0.61
CA GLU A 115 -19.07 10.09 0.21
C GLU A 115 -19.25 10.10 -1.31
N LEU A 116 -18.84 9.02 -1.97
CA LEU A 116 -18.82 8.91 -3.43
C LEU A 116 -19.98 8.06 -3.94
N ILE A 117 -20.70 8.61 -4.90
CA ILE A 117 -21.74 7.93 -5.67
C ILE A 117 -21.40 8.07 -7.16
N GLY A 118 -21.28 6.93 -7.85
CA GLY A 118 -20.87 6.91 -9.26
C GLY A 118 -19.45 7.45 -9.47
N THR A 119 -19.15 7.96 -10.66
CA THR A 119 -17.80 8.42 -11.02
C THR A 119 -17.64 9.92 -10.83
N ASN A 120 -16.67 10.33 -10.01
CA ASN A 120 -16.41 11.72 -9.68
C ASN A 120 -15.00 12.13 -10.14
N THR A 121 -14.86 13.37 -10.60
CA THR A 121 -13.58 13.92 -11.05
C THR A 121 -13.33 15.27 -10.40
N ILE A 122 -12.15 15.44 -9.82
CA ILE A 122 -11.71 16.68 -9.19
C ILE A 122 -10.35 17.06 -9.76
N THR A 123 -10.24 18.28 -10.27
CA THR A 123 -8.97 18.85 -10.73
C THR A 123 -8.76 20.20 -10.09
N GLY A 124 -7.53 20.54 -9.70
CA GLY A 124 -7.18 21.88 -9.20
C GLY A 124 -5.67 22.07 -9.13
N ILE A 125 -5.20 23.19 -8.62
CA ILE A 125 -3.78 23.36 -8.24
C ILE A 125 -3.42 22.27 -7.23
N TYR A 126 -4.24 22.17 -6.19
CA TYR A 126 -4.39 20.99 -5.35
C TYR A 126 -5.66 20.25 -5.81
N GLY A 127 -5.66 18.92 -5.81
CA GLY A 127 -6.91 18.19 -6.04
C GLY A 127 -7.87 18.36 -4.86
N ILE A 128 -7.52 17.76 -3.72
CA ILE A 128 -8.18 17.96 -2.43
C ILE A 128 -7.12 18.41 -1.41
N TYR A 129 -7.42 19.50 -0.70
CA TYR A 129 -6.52 20.07 0.29
C TYR A 129 -7.22 20.25 1.66
N LEU A 130 -6.90 19.37 2.60
CA LEU A 130 -7.31 19.48 3.99
C LEU A 130 -6.21 20.21 4.78
N HIS A 131 -6.45 21.51 5.04
CA HIS A 131 -5.41 22.45 5.46
C HIS A 131 -5.54 22.83 6.94
N GLY A 132 -4.79 22.11 7.78
CA GLY A 132 -4.72 22.32 9.22
C GLY A 132 -3.74 23.39 9.71
N HIS A 133 -2.89 23.95 8.85
CA HIS A 133 -1.87 24.93 9.24
C HIS A 133 -1.81 26.10 8.23
N GLN A 134 -2.67 27.11 8.39
CA GLN A 134 -2.78 28.23 7.45
C GLN A 134 -2.42 29.57 8.11
N GLY A 135 -1.23 30.09 7.79
CA GLY A 135 -0.74 31.35 8.38
C GLY A 135 -0.64 31.25 9.90
N GLY A 136 -1.36 32.12 10.64
CA GLY A 136 -1.44 32.03 12.11
C GLY A 136 -2.50 31.05 12.64
N THR A 137 -3.24 30.35 11.76
CA THR A 137 -4.28 29.39 12.16
C THR A 137 -3.70 27.99 12.19
N VAL A 138 -3.56 27.42 13.39
CA VAL A 138 -2.96 26.09 13.60
C VAL A 138 -3.96 25.18 14.29
N SER A 139 -4.47 24.20 13.55
CA SER A 139 -5.36 23.14 14.04
C SER A 139 -4.61 22.14 14.92
N THR A 140 -5.33 21.16 15.47
CA THR A 140 -4.71 19.99 16.10
C THR A 140 -4.49 18.90 15.06
N ASN A 141 -5.46 18.00 14.91
CA ASN A 141 -5.41 16.87 14.00
C ASN A 141 -6.09 17.21 12.67
N ALA A 142 -5.70 16.52 11.60
CA ALA A 142 -6.36 16.56 10.30
C ALA A 142 -6.75 15.15 9.84
N SER A 143 -8.01 14.96 9.47
CA SER A 143 -8.52 13.64 9.07
C SER A 143 -9.41 13.74 7.82
N LEU A 144 -9.02 13.06 6.75
CA LEU A 144 -9.83 12.92 5.54
C LEU A 144 -10.32 11.47 5.45
N SER A 145 -11.64 11.29 5.32
CA SER A 145 -12.24 9.99 5.01
C SER A 145 -12.89 10.06 3.64
N ILE A 146 -12.64 9.07 2.79
CA ILE A 146 -13.27 8.91 1.48
C ILE A 146 -13.98 7.56 1.51
N THR A 147 -15.28 7.55 1.22
CA THR A 147 -16.11 6.34 1.34
C THR A 147 -17.17 6.28 0.26
N GLY A 148 -17.89 5.16 0.18
CA GLY A 148 -18.97 4.91 -0.76
C GLY A 148 -18.53 4.03 -1.93
N ASP A 149 -19.51 3.47 -2.62
CA ASP A 149 -19.33 2.54 -3.74
C ASP A 149 -18.91 3.21 -5.06
N GLY A 150 -18.74 4.53 -5.04
CA GLY A 150 -18.30 5.32 -6.18
C GLY A 150 -16.80 5.30 -6.43
N SER A 151 -16.40 5.98 -7.50
CA SER A 151 -15.01 6.24 -7.83
C SER A 151 -14.68 7.73 -7.81
N LEU A 152 -13.42 8.03 -7.51
CA LEU A 152 -12.88 9.37 -7.50
C LEU A 152 -11.55 9.43 -8.24
N THR A 153 -11.50 10.23 -9.31
CA THR A 153 -10.25 10.68 -9.91
C THR A 153 -9.93 12.08 -9.40
N VAL A 154 -8.79 12.25 -8.75
CA VAL A 154 -8.33 13.52 -8.20
C VAL A 154 -6.95 13.90 -8.74
N THR A 155 -6.84 15.10 -9.30
CA THR A 155 -5.61 15.60 -9.94
C THR A 155 -5.17 16.94 -9.37
N GLY A 156 -3.96 16.96 -8.81
CA GLY A 156 -3.22 18.19 -8.50
C GLY A 156 -2.38 18.60 -9.70
N THR A 157 -2.69 19.73 -10.31
CA THR A 157 -2.07 20.15 -11.57
C THR A 157 -0.67 20.71 -11.38
N THR A 158 -0.46 21.44 -10.28
CA THR A 158 0.82 22.07 -9.92
C THR A 158 1.23 21.79 -8.47
N SER A 159 0.38 21.11 -7.71
CA SER A 159 0.65 20.61 -6.37
C SER A 159 0.12 19.19 -6.19
N TYR A 160 -0.13 18.77 -4.94
CA TYR A 160 -0.54 17.40 -4.60
C TYR A 160 -1.94 17.05 -5.12
N GLY A 161 -2.15 15.76 -5.41
CA GLY A 161 -3.49 15.22 -5.68
C GLY A 161 -4.37 15.27 -4.44
N LEU A 162 -4.01 14.48 -3.43
CA LEU A 162 -4.58 14.53 -2.08
C LEU A 162 -3.54 15.07 -1.10
N HIS A 163 -3.88 16.13 -0.38
CA HIS A 163 -3.01 16.68 0.66
C HIS A 163 -3.75 16.85 1.98
N VAL A 164 -3.31 16.12 2.99
CA VAL A 164 -3.80 16.21 4.36
C VAL A 164 -2.68 16.72 5.23
N ILE A 165 -2.80 17.96 5.72
CA ILE A 165 -1.81 18.56 6.62
C ILE A 165 -2.44 18.89 7.97
N SER A 166 -1.88 18.34 9.05
CA SER A 166 -2.28 18.68 10.42
C SER A 166 -1.64 19.99 10.90
N GLY A 167 -2.07 20.50 12.05
CA GLY A 167 -1.37 21.57 12.74
C GLY A 167 -0.41 20.99 13.78
N THR A 168 -0.86 20.93 15.03
CA THR A 168 -0.05 20.49 16.18
C THR A 168 -0.05 18.99 16.43
N GLY A 169 -0.90 18.21 15.74
CA GLY A 169 -1.12 16.79 16.02
C GLY A 169 -1.03 15.88 14.79
N ASN A 170 -1.89 14.87 14.75
CA ASN A 170 -1.85 13.76 13.80
C ASN A 170 -2.49 14.12 12.45
N ALA A 171 -2.07 13.43 11.39
CA ALA A 171 -2.71 13.51 10.08
C ALA A 171 -3.12 12.11 9.61
N SER A 172 -4.34 11.98 9.09
CA SER A 172 -4.86 10.69 8.64
C SER A 172 -5.65 10.80 7.33
N LEU A 173 -5.46 9.82 6.46
CA LEU A 173 -6.31 9.55 5.30
C LEU A 173 -6.88 8.14 5.42
N THR A 174 -8.19 8.00 5.28
CA THR A 174 -8.88 6.72 5.26
C THR A 174 -9.70 6.60 3.98
N ILE A 175 -9.56 5.49 3.28
CA ILE A 175 -10.38 5.11 2.13
C ILE A 175 -11.14 3.86 2.53
N GLU A 176 -12.46 3.89 2.41
CA GLU A 176 -13.37 2.83 2.85
C GLU A 176 -14.30 2.44 1.69
N ASP A 177 -14.11 1.25 1.12
CA ASP A 177 -14.92 0.67 0.03
C ASP A 177 -14.98 1.50 -1.27
N ALA A 178 -14.10 2.49 -1.44
CA ALA A 178 -14.06 3.38 -2.59
C ALA A 178 -12.89 3.10 -3.53
N SER A 179 -13.04 3.42 -4.82
CA SER A 179 -11.93 3.39 -5.79
C SER A 179 -11.40 4.81 -6.05
N VAL A 180 -10.16 5.06 -5.65
CA VAL A 180 -9.53 6.39 -5.70
C VAL A 180 -8.29 6.37 -6.58
N VAL A 181 -8.25 7.26 -7.57
CA VAL A 181 -7.06 7.55 -8.36
C VAL A 181 -6.59 8.96 -8.03
N ALA A 182 -5.50 9.06 -7.28
CA ALA A 182 -4.90 10.33 -6.86
C ALA A 182 -3.58 10.58 -7.61
N SER A 183 -3.52 11.70 -8.33
CA SER A 183 -2.35 12.04 -9.14
C SER A 183 -1.88 13.48 -8.95
N SER A 184 -0.58 13.68 -9.11
CA SER A 184 0.06 15.00 -9.22
C SER A 184 0.76 15.11 -10.57
N SER A 185 0.36 16.09 -11.37
CA SER A 185 1.06 16.45 -12.62
C SER A 185 2.05 17.60 -12.42
N SER A 186 2.38 17.91 -11.17
CA SER A 186 3.33 18.96 -10.80
C SER A 186 4.72 18.66 -11.37
N SER A 187 5.40 19.69 -11.87
CA SER A 187 6.84 19.63 -12.20
C SER A 187 7.75 19.79 -10.97
N TYR A 188 7.18 20.14 -9.83
CA TYR A 188 7.85 20.19 -8.52
C TYR A 188 7.60 18.89 -7.73
N SER A 189 8.30 18.74 -6.61
CA SER A 189 8.27 17.57 -5.72
C SER A 189 6.95 17.43 -4.94
N HIS A 190 5.85 17.20 -5.65
CA HIS A 190 4.52 16.98 -5.08
C HIS A 190 4.02 15.58 -5.41
N ALA A 191 3.56 14.88 -4.39
CA ALA A 191 3.08 13.51 -4.48
C ALA A 191 1.62 13.42 -4.95
N GLY A 192 1.21 12.24 -5.43
CA GLY A 192 -0.20 11.93 -5.67
C GLY A 192 -1.01 12.01 -4.39
N VAL A 193 -0.45 11.46 -3.30
CA VAL A 193 -1.00 11.52 -1.93
C VAL A 193 0.07 12.01 -0.98
N CYS A 194 -0.24 13.02 -0.16
CA CYS A 194 0.62 13.50 0.91
C CYS A 194 -0.14 13.56 2.24
N VAL A 195 0.33 12.81 3.25
CA VAL A 195 -0.13 12.86 4.64
C VAL A 195 0.97 13.52 5.47
N GLN A 196 0.69 14.69 6.02
CA GLN A 196 1.71 15.59 6.54
C GLN A 196 1.41 16.10 7.95
N SER A 197 2.43 16.14 8.81
CA SER A 197 2.37 16.93 10.04
C SER A 197 2.67 18.41 9.79
N GLY A 198 2.01 19.30 10.51
CA GLY A 198 2.38 20.71 10.53
C GLY A 198 3.79 20.95 11.10
N ALA A 199 4.34 22.14 10.83
CA ALA A 199 5.63 22.56 11.38
C ALA A 199 5.59 22.75 12.91
N ASP A 200 4.39 23.02 13.45
CA ASP A 200 4.13 23.17 14.88
C ASP A 200 3.75 21.84 15.55
N ALA A 201 3.97 20.68 14.91
CA ALA A 201 3.59 19.40 15.49
C ALA A 201 4.28 19.20 16.86
N THR A 202 3.46 18.89 17.87
CA THR A 202 3.86 18.62 19.24
C THR A 202 3.52 17.16 19.58
N ASN A 203 4.31 16.49 20.41
CA ASN A 203 4.01 15.15 20.92
C ASN A 203 4.08 13.98 19.92
N SER A 204 5.05 13.96 19.00
CA SER A 204 5.33 12.80 18.12
C SER A 204 4.14 12.43 17.22
N PRO A 205 3.87 13.22 16.16
CA PRO A 205 2.67 13.06 15.36
C PRO A 205 2.62 11.69 14.67
N GLU A 206 1.41 11.13 14.61
CA GLU A 206 1.12 9.90 13.86
C GLU A 206 0.57 10.29 12.48
N LEU A 207 1.21 9.80 11.43
CA LEU A 207 0.82 9.99 10.04
C LEU A 207 0.31 8.67 9.49
N SER A 208 -0.97 8.59 9.19
CA SER A 208 -1.62 7.33 8.84
C SER A 208 -2.35 7.38 7.51
N LEU A 209 -2.21 6.30 6.76
CA LEU A 209 -3.02 5.97 5.59
C LEU A 209 -3.67 4.62 5.83
N ALA A 210 -4.99 4.55 5.72
CA ALA A 210 -5.74 3.29 5.77
C ALA A 210 -6.56 3.12 4.50
N VAL A 211 -6.51 1.93 3.91
CA VAL A 211 -7.38 1.53 2.80
C VAL A 211 -8.07 0.22 3.20
N ASN A 212 -9.37 0.30 3.43
CA ASN A 212 -10.20 -0.80 3.91
C ASN A 212 -11.24 -1.09 2.83
N GLY A 213 -11.04 -2.18 2.10
CA GLY A 213 -11.76 -2.42 0.85
C GLY A 213 -11.40 -1.41 -0.25
N GLY A 214 -11.96 -1.63 -1.44
CA GLY A 214 -11.73 -0.75 -2.60
C GLY A 214 -10.27 -0.68 -3.05
N SER A 215 -9.88 0.47 -3.61
CA SER A 215 -8.53 0.67 -4.13
C SER A 215 -8.04 2.12 -4.07
N LEU A 216 -6.71 2.28 -3.96
CA LEU A 216 -6.01 3.54 -4.08
C LEU A 216 -4.90 3.41 -5.11
N THR A 217 -5.01 4.11 -6.24
CA THR A 217 -3.88 4.34 -7.14
C THR A 217 -3.32 5.74 -6.90
N ALA A 218 -2.05 5.82 -6.52
CA ALA A 218 -1.36 7.06 -6.23
C ALA A 218 -0.17 7.24 -7.18
N SER A 219 -0.10 8.40 -7.84
CA SER A 219 0.96 8.66 -8.83
C SER A 219 1.42 10.11 -8.85
N ALA A 220 2.65 10.34 -9.29
CA ALA A 220 3.14 11.68 -9.55
C ALA A 220 3.97 11.72 -10.85
N SER A 221 4.35 12.92 -11.27
CA SER A 221 5.35 13.12 -12.33
C SER A 221 6.66 12.38 -12.00
N GLU A 222 7.40 11.98 -13.03
CA GLU A 222 8.65 11.24 -12.91
C GLU A 222 9.61 11.84 -11.88
N GLY A 223 10.10 11.01 -10.96
CA GLY A 223 11.02 11.43 -9.88
C GLY A 223 10.34 11.89 -8.59
N ASN A 224 9.00 11.95 -8.55
CA ASN A 224 8.22 12.29 -7.36
C ASN A 224 7.52 11.06 -6.77
N ASP A 225 7.08 11.19 -5.52
CA ASP A 225 6.46 10.09 -4.77
C ASP A 225 5.01 9.85 -5.23
N GLY A 226 4.58 8.59 -5.30
CA GLY A 226 3.16 8.27 -5.43
C GLY A 226 2.45 8.63 -4.13
N ILE A 227 2.98 8.10 -3.02
CA ILE A 227 2.51 8.34 -1.66
C ILE A 227 3.65 8.90 -0.81
N GLN A 228 3.40 10.00 -0.12
CA GLN A 228 4.36 10.65 0.76
C GLN A 228 3.80 10.81 2.17
N PHE A 229 4.57 10.38 3.16
CA PHE A 229 4.39 10.75 4.57
C PHE A 229 5.45 11.79 4.92
N TYR A 230 5.03 12.99 5.31
CA TYR A 230 5.96 14.09 5.56
C TYR A 230 5.82 14.66 6.97
N VAL A 231 6.89 14.57 7.75
CA VAL A 231 6.97 15.19 9.08
C VAL A 231 7.51 16.61 8.91
N GLY A 232 6.62 17.60 8.97
CA GLY A 232 6.96 19.00 8.75
C GLY A 232 7.65 19.69 9.94
N SER A 233 7.65 19.06 11.13
CA SER A 233 8.34 19.63 12.29
C SER A 233 9.86 19.51 12.11
N PRO A 234 10.61 20.62 12.21
CA PRO A 234 12.07 20.60 12.06
C PRO A 234 12.79 20.06 13.30
N SER A 235 12.07 19.76 14.38
CA SER A 235 12.65 19.18 15.59
C SER A 235 12.70 17.66 15.50
N ASP A 236 13.92 17.10 15.49
CA ASP A 236 14.20 15.66 15.58
C ASP A 236 13.70 15.02 16.91
N THR A 237 13.04 15.80 17.78
CA THR A 237 12.47 15.35 19.06
C THR A 237 11.07 14.78 18.93
N THR A 238 10.45 14.87 17.77
CA THR A 238 9.17 14.22 17.51
C THR A 238 9.45 12.79 17.07
N ASN A 239 9.11 11.80 17.90
CA ASN A 239 9.17 10.38 17.53
C ASN A 239 7.98 10.05 16.61
N ALA A 240 7.85 10.80 15.53
CA ALA A 240 6.75 10.68 14.60
C ALA A 240 6.69 9.27 14.05
N THR A 241 5.48 8.74 13.90
CA THR A 241 5.27 7.41 13.33
C THR A 241 4.52 7.55 12.02
N THR A 242 4.85 6.67 11.09
CA THR A 242 4.16 6.52 9.81
C THR A 242 3.55 5.14 9.77
N SER A 243 2.31 5.03 9.32
CA SER A 243 1.61 3.75 9.22
C SER A 243 0.79 3.67 7.96
N LEU A 244 0.91 2.54 7.27
CA LEU A 244 0.02 2.13 6.20
C LEU A 244 -0.78 0.93 6.72
N THR A 245 -2.10 1.01 6.70
CA THR A 245 -2.99 -0.10 7.05
C THR A 245 -3.77 -0.49 5.81
N ILE A 246 -3.87 -1.79 5.57
CA ILE A 246 -4.65 -2.35 4.47
C ILE A 246 -5.52 -3.48 4.97
N SER A 247 -6.79 -3.49 4.59
CA SER A 247 -7.73 -4.54 5.00
C SER A 247 -8.75 -4.83 3.89
N ASP A 248 -9.51 -5.91 4.07
CA ASP A 248 -10.61 -6.30 3.19
C ASP A 248 -10.23 -6.39 1.71
N ASN A 249 -9.09 -7.04 1.43
CA ASN A 249 -8.55 -7.29 0.09
C ASN A 249 -8.19 -6.04 -0.71
N ALA A 250 -8.12 -4.86 -0.07
CA ALA A 250 -7.83 -3.62 -0.76
C ALA A 250 -6.52 -3.67 -1.56
N ILE A 251 -6.45 -2.82 -2.59
CA ILE A 251 -5.24 -2.64 -3.41
C ILE A 251 -4.74 -1.20 -3.27
N VAL A 252 -3.48 -1.06 -2.85
CA VAL A 252 -2.74 0.21 -2.88
C VAL A 252 -1.69 0.12 -3.97
N ASP A 253 -1.80 0.99 -4.97
CA ASP A 253 -0.92 1.03 -6.13
C ASP A 253 -0.16 2.35 -6.18
N ALA A 254 1.11 2.32 -5.79
CA ALA A 254 2.05 3.44 -5.90
C ALA A 254 3.16 3.16 -6.92
N ARG A 255 2.89 2.39 -7.99
CA ARG A 255 3.91 2.02 -8.98
C ARG A 255 4.61 3.21 -9.61
N ASN A 256 3.87 4.27 -9.89
CA ASN A 256 4.40 5.50 -10.48
C ASN A 256 4.79 6.51 -9.40
N GLY A 257 5.86 6.20 -8.67
CA GLY A 257 6.52 7.10 -7.72
C GLY A 257 6.92 6.48 -6.37
N GLY A 258 6.39 5.30 -6.04
CA GLY A 258 6.66 4.61 -4.78
C GLY A 258 6.03 5.26 -3.55
N ILE A 259 6.35 4.69 -2.39
CA ILE A 259 5.92 5.11 -1.07
C ILE A 259 7.14 5.60 -0.32
N ARG A 260 7.10 6.86 0.14
CA ARG A 260 8.23 7.46 0.86
C ARG A 260 7.78 8.10 2.16
N ALA A 261 8.60 7.96 3.20
CA ALA A 261 8.44 8.66 4.46
C ALA A 261 9.67 9.53 4.73
N THR A 262 9.46 10.81 5.00
CA THR A 262 10.56 11.75 5.29
C THR A 262 10.19 12.71 6.41
N SER A 263 11.21 13.26 7.04
CA SER A 263 11.15 14.45 7.87
C SER A 263 11.91 15.60 7.18
N VAL A 264 11.93 16.77 7.81
CA VAL A 264 12.72 17.92 7.32
C VAL A 264 14.21 17.59 7.16
N SER A 265 14.75 16.69 8.00
CA SER A 265 16.19 16.43 8.13
C SER A 265 16.62 15.04 7.67
N THR A 266 15.72 14.06 7.57
CA THR A 266 16.06 12.64 7.38
C THR A 266 14.97 11.83 6.67
N GLU A 267 15.39 10.71 6.04
CA GLU A 267 14.48 9.68 5.55
C GLU A 267 14.03 8.77 6.72
N LEU A 268 12.75 8.45 6.75
CA LEU A 268 12.13 7.57 7.75
C LEU A 268 11.87 6.19 7.13
N PRO A 269 11.70 5.13 7.94
CA PRO A 269 11.28 3.85 7.41
C PRO A 269 9.99 3.98 6.60
N THR A 270 9.97 3.45 5.38
CA THR A 270 8.75 3.37 4.57
C THR A 270 7.71 2.54 5.32
N PRO A 271 6.49 3.06 5.51
CA PRO A 271 5.47 2.33 6.21
C PRO A 271 4.99 1.13 5.39
N THR A 272 4.95 -0.03 6.04
CA THR A 272 4.36 -1.25 5.49
C THR A 272 3.12 -1.62 6.29
N PRO A 273 2.15 -2.34 5.68
CA PRO A 273 1.07 -2.96 6.43
C PRO A 273 1.59 -3.82 7.59
N THR A 274 0.99 -3.62 8.77
CA THR A 274 1.32 -4.37 9.98
C THR A 274 0.05 -4.86 10.68
N GLY A 275 0.19 -5.93 11.47
CA GLY A 275 -0.89 -6.50 12.29
C GLY A 275 -1.61 -7.67 11.64
N ASP A 276 -2.30 -8.46 12.48
CA ASP A 276 -2.92 -9.74 12.11
C ASP A 276 -4.11 -9.60 11.14
N ASN A 277 -4.68 -8.40 11.02
CA ASN A 277 -5.77 -8.08 10.10
C ASN A 277 -5.31 -7.40 8.80
N SER A 278 -3.99 -7.31 8.56
CA SER A 278 -3.48 -6.73 7.31
C SER A 278 -3.78 -7.66 6.13
N SER A 279 -4.80 -7.32 5.34
CA SER A 279 -5.24 -8.11 4.19
C SER A 279 -5.40 -7.25 2.95
N GLY A 280 -4.52 -7.41 1.96
CA GLY A 280 -4.55 -6.63 0.73
C GLY A 280 -3.24 -6.71 -0.06
N ILE A 281 -3.13 -5.90 -1.11
CA ILE A 281 -1.94 -5.84 -1.97
C ILE A 281 -1.40 -4.41 -1.98
N VAL A 282 -0.09 -4.25 -1.76
CA VAL A 282 0.58 -2.95 -1.87
C VAL A 282 1.68 -3.03 -2.92
N PHE A 283 1.64 -2.14 -3.90
CA PHE A 283 2.77 -1.87 -4.80
C PHE A 283 3.51 -0.61 -4.38
N ASP A 284 4.79 -0.77 -4.08
CA ASP A 284 5.75 0.31 -3.81
C ASP A 284 6.78 0.33 -4.96
N GLY A 285 6.59 1.28 -5.89
CA GLY A 285 7.36 1.27 -7.13
C GLY A 285 7.10 -0.03 -7.90
N THR A 286 8.15 -0.69 -8.39
CA THR A 286 8.03 -1.95 -9.14
C THR A 286 7.76 -3.18 -8.26
N GLU A 287 7.75 -3.03 -6.93
CA GLU A 287 7.65 -4.13 -5.98
C GLU A 287 6.26 -4.19 -5.35
N GLY A 288 5.51 -5.23 -5.68
CA GLY A 288 4.24 -5.61 -5.08
C GLY A 288 4.41 -6.63 -3.97
N THR A 289 3.63 -6.51 -2.89
CA THR A 289 3.55 -7.51 -1.82
C THR A 289 2.10 -7.80 -1.46
N VAL A 290 1.76 -9.09 -1.34
CA VAL A 290 0.50 -9.57 -0.79
C VAL A 290 0.61 -9.66 0.73
N TYR A 291 -0.35 -9.09 1.44
CA TYR A 291 -0.46 -9.14 2.89
C TYR A 291 -1.70 -9.96 3.26
N GLY A 292 -1.55 -10.93 4.17
CA GLY A 292 -2.66 -11.72 4.68
C GLY A 292 -3.29 -12.65 3.63
N ASN A 293 -4.60 -12.80 3.68
CA ASN A 293 -5.36 -13.69 2.80
C ASN A 293 -6.20 -12.86 1.83
N VAL A 294 -5.67 -12.67 0.62
CA VAL A 294 -6.31 -11.85 -0.41
C VAL A 294 -7.09 -12.72 -1.38
N THR A 295 -8.33 -12.31 -1.65
CA THR A 295 -9.10 -12.77 -2.82
C THR A 295 -9.24 -11.60 -3.78
N LEU A 296 -8.89 -11.78 -5.05
CA LEU A 296 -8.99 -10.70 -6.04
C LEU A 296 -10.46 -10.42 -6.37
N ASP A 297 -10.90 -9.20 -6.08
CA ASP A 297 -12.22 -8.71 -6.46
C ASP A 297 -12.19 -8.01 -7.85
N GLU A 298 -11.01 -7.57 -8.29
CA GLU A 298 -10.77 -6.94 -9.58
C GLU A 298 -9.58 -7.56 -10.33
N SER A 299 -9.37 -7.12 -11.57
CA SER A 299 -8.26 -7.59 -12.39
C SER A 299 -6.94 -7.03 -11.89
N LEU A 300 -5.95 -7.90 -11.67
CA LEU A 300 -4.61 -7.51 -11.30
C LEU A 300 -3.65 -7.73 -12.47
N ASN A 301 -2.88 -6.70 -12.82
CA ASN A 301 -1.79 -6.81 -13.79
C ASN A 301 -0.45 -6.65 -13.06
N VAL A 302 0.48 -7.58 -13.28
CA VAL A 302 1.90 -7.44 -12.93
C VAL A 302 2.64 -7.15 -14.24
N GLY A 303 3.10 -5.92 -14.41
CA GLY A 303 3.75 -5.42 -15.61
C GLY A 303 5.16 -5.98 -15.83
N GLU A 304 5.72 -5.72 -17.01
CA GLU A 304 7.11 -6.05 -17.30
C GLU A 304 8.06 -5.30 -16.36
N GLY A 305 9.05 -6.00 -15.79
CA GLY A 305 9.97 -5.43 -14.80
C GLY A 305 9.37 -5.27 -13.40
N GLU A 306 8.09 -5.57 -13.20
CA GLU A 306 7.45 -5.59 -11.87
C GLU A 306 7.57 -6.97 -11.21
N THR A 307 7.61 -6.96 -9.89
CA THR A 307 7.60 -8.16 -9.05
C THR A 307 6.37 -8.15 -8.15
N LEU A 308 5.66 -9.26 -8.02
CA LEU A 308 4.67 -9.47 -6.96
C LEU A 308 5.13 -10.59 -6.05
N THR A 309 5.37 -10.29 -4.78
CA THR A 309 5.74 -11.27 -3.77
C THR A 309 4.52 -11.72 -2.98
N ILE A 310 4.33 -13.02 -2.84
CA ILE A 310 3.40 -13.64 -1.89
C ILE A 310 4.25 -14.21 -0.75
N PRO A 311 4.35 -13.54 0.41
CA PRO A 311 5.16 -13.99 1.53
C PRO A 311 4.66 -15.32 2.12
N GLU A 312 5.53 -15.99 2.88
CA GLU A 312 5.13 -17.16 3.67
C GLU A 312 3.99 -16.79 4.63
N GLY A 313 3.00 -17.67 4.76
CA GLY A 313 1.80 -17.43 5.57
C GLY A 313 0.74 -16.54 4.90
N SER A 314 1.04 -15.92 3.76
CA SER A 314 0.06 -15.16 2.97
C SER A 314 -0.56 -16.02 1.86
N THR A 315 -1.77 -15.64 1.43
CA THR A 315 -2.51 -16.32 0.35
C THR A 315 -2.97 -15.30 -0.68
N LEU A 316 -2.77 -15.61 -1.97
CA LEU A 316 -3.42 -14.94 -3.08
C LEU A 316 -4.38 -15.92 -3.76
N THR A 317 -5.67 -15.58 -3.77
CA THR A 317 -6.71 -16.35 -4.46
C THR A 317 -7.22 -15.57 -5.66
N VAL A 318 -7.16 -16.19 -6.84
CA VAL A 318 -7.74 -15.69 -8.08
C VAL A 318 -9.06 -16.45 -8.30
N PRO A 319 -10.22 -15.88 -7.90
CA PRO A 319 -11.50 -16.56 -8.06
C PRO A 319 -11.92 -16.66 -9.53
N GLU A 320 -12.89 -17.51 -9.81
CA GLU A 320 -13.50 -17.62 -11.14
C GLU A 320 -14.09 -16.26 -11.56
N GLY A 321 -13.65 -15.73 -12.70
CA GLY A 321 -14.09 -14.43 -13.23
C GLY A 321 -13.14 -13.26 -12.92
N ALA A 322 -12.21 -13.39 -11.97
CA ALA A 322 -11.10 -12.46 -11.82
C ALA A 322 -9.99 -12.77 -12.82
N THR A 323 -9.20 -11.76 -13.19
CA THR A 323 -8.03 -11.97 -14.06
C THR A 323 -6.75 -11.54 -13.37
N LEU A 324 -5.75 -12.42 -13.41
CA LEU A 324 -4.38 -12.11 -13.02
C LEU A 324 -3.52 -12.19 -14.29
N THR A 325 -3.11 -11.03 -14.80
CA THR A 325 -2.19 -10.95 -15.94
C THR A 325 -0.78 -10.77 -15.41
N ASN A 326 0.13 -11.68 -15.77
CA ASN A 326 1.53 -11.61 -15.35
C ASN A 326 2.44 -11.42 -16.57
N ASN A 327 3.03 -10.25 -16.72
CA ASN A 327 4.10 -9.94 -17.66
C ASN A 327 5.47 -9.75 -16.97
N GLY A 328 5.48 -9.73 -15.63
CA GLY A 328 6.68 -9.59 -14.79
C GLY A 328 7.04 -10.90 -14.09
N THR A 329 7.34 -10.79 -12.79
CA THR A 329 7.69 -11.93 -11.94
C THR A 329 6.74 -12.02 -10.76
N ILE A 330 6.18 -13.20 -10.50
CA ILE A 330 5.49 -13.49 -9.24
C ILE A 330 6.37 -14.42 -8.41
N VAL A 331 6.76 -14.00 -7.21
CA VAL A 331 7.54 -14.79 -6.25
C VAL A 331 6.60 -15.35 -5.19
N ASN A 332 6.23 -16.61 -5.33
CA ASN A 332 5.31 -17.30 -4.43
C ASN A 332 6.06 -18.09 -3.34
N LYS A 333 6.10 -17.51 -2.13
CA LYS A 333 6.60 -18.15 -0.89
C LYS A 333 5.46 -18.65 0.01
N GLY A 334 4.23 -18.21 -0.26
CA GLY A 334 3.02 -18.57 0.48
C GLY A 334 2.14 -19.52 -0.32
N THR A 335 0.84 -19.20 -0.36
CA THR A 335 -0.16 -19.97 -1.10
C THR A 335 -0.69 -19.14 -2.27
N MET A 336 -0.72 -19.73 -3.46
CA MET A 336 -1.41 -19.16 -4.62
C MET A 336 -2.50 -20.13 -5.06
N ASN A 337 -3.75 -19.68 -5.04
CA ASN A 337 -4.91 -20.46 -5.49
C ASN A 337 -5.40 -19.88 -6.83
N GLY A 338 -5.17 -20.63 -7.91
CA GLY A 338 -5.43 -20.17 -9.28
C GLY A 338 -4.15 -19.68 -9.95
N ASP A 339 -4.03 -19.94 -11.24
CA ASP A 339 -2.87 -19.54 -12.05
C ASP A 339 -3.15 -18.19 -12.74
N PRO A 340 -2.11 -17.40 -13.06
CA PRO A 340 -2.26 -16.26 -13.97
C PRO A 340 -2.98 -16.67 -15.25
N THR A 341 -4.02 -15.93 -15.62
CA THR A 341 -4.88 -16.22 -16.77
C THR A 341 -4.35 -15.63 -18.08
N GLY A 342 -3.27 -14.84 -18.03
CA GLY A 342 -2.65 -14.23 -19.19
C GLY A 342 -1.26 -13.63 -18.90
N GLY A 343 -0.58 -13.21 -19.97
CA GLY A 343 0.76 -12.62 -19.94
C GLY A 343 1.90 -13.64 -20.16
N SER A 344 3.12 -13.14 -20.31
CA SER A 344 4.34 -13.94 -20.59
C SER A 344 5.34 -14.00 -19.42
N GLY A 345 4.92 -13.55 -18.24
CA GLY A 345 5.73 -13.47 -17.04
C GLY A 345 6.00 -14.83 -16.41
N THR A 346 6.84 -14.83 -15.36
CA THR A 346 7.24 -16.05 -14.65
C THR A 346 6.59 -16.12 -13.28
N VAL A 347 6.14 -17.31 -12.88
CA VAL A 347 5.81 -17.62 -11.49
C VAL A 347 6.95 -18.47 -10.91
N VAL A 348 7.56 -17.98 -9.82
CA VAL A 348 8.64 -18.65 -9.10
C VAL A 348 8.08 -19.17 -7.78
N SER A 349 8.09 -20.48 -7.60
CA SER A 349 7.68 -21.15 -6.36
C SER A 349 8.87 -21.75 -5.63
N THR A 350 8.73 -21.98 -4.32
CA THR A 350 9.76 -22.63 -3.50
C THR A 350 10.15 -23.99 -4.13
N PRO A 351 11.47 -24.29 -4.27
CA PRO A 351 11.89 -25.53 -4.89
C PRO A 351 11.43 -26.75 -4.09
N THR A 352 11.24 -27.89 -4.75
CA THR A 352 11.11 -29.19 -4.08
C THR A 352 12.01 -30.19 -4.78
N ILE A 353 12.99 -30.74 -4.07
CA ILE A 353 13.92 -31.72 -4.64
C ILE A 353 13.18 -33.04 -4.86
N THR A 354 13.07 -33.46 -6.13
CA THR A 354 12.34 -34.66 -6.57
C THR A 354 13.23 -35.87 -6.81
N THR A 355 14.56 -35.68 -6.87
CA THR A 355 15.51 -36.81 -6.89
C THR A 355 15.22 -37.77 -5.74
N ALA A 356 14.94 -39.04 -6.04
CA ALA A 356 14.55 -40.01 -5.02
C ALA A 356 15.76 -40.49 -4.20
N SER A 357 16.83 -40.86 -4.90
CA SER A 357 18.07 -41.43 -4.35
C SER A 357 19.24 -41.15 -5.30
N LEU A 358 20.47 -41.25 -4.79
CA LEU A 358 21.68 -41.22 -5.62
C LEU A 358 22.09 -42.66 -5.99
N PRO A 359 22.34 -42.96 -7.28
CA PRO A 359 22.90 -44.25 -7.68
C PRO A 359 24.28 -44.48 -7.08
N GLU A 360 24.65 -45.76 -6.93
CA GLU A 360 25.98 -46.14 -6.46
C GLU A 360 27.07 -45.70 -7.46
N GLY A 361 28.21 -45.26 -6.93
CA GLY A 361 29.42 -45.00 -7.71
C GLY A 361 30.47 -46.09 -7.52
N THR A 362 31.52 -46.07 -8.35
CA THR A 362 32.68 -46.96 -8.24
C THR A 362 33.95 -46.13 -8.22
N VAL A 363 34.89 -46.46 -7.32
CA VAL A 363 36.19 -45.77 -7.23
C VAL A 363 36.86 -45.73 -8.61
N GLY A 364 37.39 -44.58 -9.00
CA GLY A 364 38.11 -44.43 -10.27
C GLY A 364 37.24 -44.44 -11.54
N THR A 365 35.92 -44.61 -11.42
CA THR A 365 34.97 -44.55 -12.55
C THR A 365 34.28 -43.19 -12.59
N GLU A 366 34.00 -42.68 -13.79
CA GLU A 366 33.24 -41.43 -13.95
C GLU A 366 31.85 -41.57 -13.31
N TYR A 367 31.49 -40.57 -12.50
CA TYR A 367 30.17 -40.40 -11.92
C TYR A 367 29.52 -39.18 -12.56
N ASN A 368 28.28 -39.32 -13.03
CA ASN A 368 27.52 -38.25 -13.66
C ASN A 368 26.04 -38.42 -13.30
N GLN A 369 25.60 -37.68 -12.30
CA GLN A 369 24.25 -37.77 -11.76
C GLN A 369 23.55 -36.40 -11.77
N PRO A 370 22.58 -36.18 -12.68
CA PRO A 370 21.74 -35.00 -12.62
C PRO A 370 20.77 -35.07 -11.44
N LEU A 371 20.53 -33.94 -10.80
CA LEU A 371 19.50 -33.77 -9.77
C LEU A 371 18.26 -33.11 -10.39
N ALA A 372 17.09 -33.43 -9.83
CA ALA A 372 15.82 -32.88 -10.24
C ALA A 372 15.14 -32.19 -9.05
N ALA A 373 14.52 -31.05 -9.33
CA ALA A 373 13.63 -30.32 -8.43
C ALA A 373 12.51 -29.66 -9.21
N THR A 374 11.38 -29.40 -8.56
CA THR A 374 10.37 -28.46 -9.04
C THR A 374 10.81 -27.02 -8.77
N GLY A 375 10.15 -26.06 -9.41
CA GLY A 375 10.47 -24.64 -9.31
C GLY A 375 11.39 -24.18 -10.43
N ASN A 376 11.59 -22.86 -10.51
CA ASN A 376 12.38 -22.20 -11.55
C ASN A 376 13.58 -21.47 -10.93
N ASN A 377 14.57 -21.14 -11.76
CA ASN A 377 15.75 -20.33 -11.38
C ASN A 377 16.49 -20.89 -10.15
N ILE A 378 16.76 -22.18 -10.14
CA ILE A 378 17.36 -22.89 -9.01
C ILE A 378 18.89 -22.77 -9.07
N THR A 379 19.50 -22.38 -7.96
CA THR A 379 20.93 -22.54 -7.69
C THR A 379 21.12 -23.73 -6.75
N TRP A 380 21.97 -24.66 -7.16
CA TRP A 380 22.30 -25.87 -6.41
C TRP A 380 23.56 -25.70 -5.57
N SER A 381 23.57 -26.33 -4.41
CA SER A 381 24.75 -26.46 -3.56
C SER A 381 24.74 -27.78 -2.82
N SER A 382 25.92 -28.21 -2.35
CA SER A 382 26.06 -29.46 -1.60
C SER A 382 27.06 -29.33 -0.47
N SER A 383 26.93 -30.21 0.52
CA SER A 383 27.99 -30.49 1.50
C SER A 383 28.27 -31.99 1.54
N ASP A 384 29.48 -32.33 1.99
CA ASP A 384 29.88 -33.72 2.29
C ASP A 384 29.91 -34.66 1.08
N LEU A 385 30.11 -34.11 -0.13
CA LEU A 385 30.41 -34.90 -1.32
C LEU A 385 31.71 -35.71 -1.13
N PRO A 386 31.76 -36.98 -1.58
CA PRO A 386 32.99 -37.77 -1.61
C PRO A 386 34.10 -37.04 -2.38
N ALA A 387 35.34 -37.20 -1.92
CA ALA A 387 36.50 -36.63 -2.60
C ALA A 387 36.54 -37.07 -4.08
N GLY A 388 36.72 -36.10 -4.98
CA GLY A 388 36.73 -36.29 -6.43
C GLY A 388 35.38 -36.07 -7.11
N LEU A 389 34.31 -35.78 -6.36
CA LEU A 389 33.02 -35.35 -6.89
C LEU A 389 32.77 -33.85 -6.63
N THR A 390 32.07 -33.21 -7.57
CA THR A 390 31.65 -31.81 -7.49
C THR A 390 30.21 -31.67 -7.97
N LEU A 391 29.47 -30.71 -7.42
CA LEU A 391 28.14 -30.34 -7.89
C LEU A 391 28.23 -29.05 -8.70
N ASP A 392 27.75 -29.08 -9.93
CA ASP A 392 27.56 -27.89 -10.75
C ASP A 392 26.34 -27.09 -10.26
N ALA A 393 26.55 -25.83 -9.91
CA ALA A 393 25.55 -25.00 -9.23
C ALA A 393 24.37 -24.59 -10.13
N ASP A 394 24.58 -24.55 -11.45
CA ASP A 394 23.57 -24.07 -12.41
C ASP A 394 22.75 -25.23 -12.97
N THR A 395 23.41 -26.35 -13.27
CA THR A 395 22.78 -27.53 -13.87
C THR A 395 22.28 -28.53 -12.84
N GLY A 396 22.77 -28.46 -11.60
CA GLY A 396 22.44 -29.44 -10.56
C GLY A 396 23.01 -30.83 -10.83
N THR A 397 24.12 -30.93 -11.56
CA THR A 397 24.74 -32.23 -11.90
C THR A 397 25.93 -32.52 -11.02
N ILE A 398 25.92 -33.67 -10.33
CA ILE A 398 27.09 -34.18 -9.62
C ILE A 398 27.98 -34.90 -10.64
N THR A 399 29.21 -34.43 -10.80
CA THR A 399 30.19 -35.00 -11.74
C THR A 399 31.53 -35.28 -11.07
N GLY A 400 32.34 -36.15 -11.68
CA GLY A 400 33.73 -36.38 -11.29
C GLY A 400 34.09 -37.87 -11.19
N THR A 401 35.13 -38.18 -10.43
CA THR A 401 35.64 -39.54 -10.23
C THR A 401 35.89 -39.76 -8.74
N PRO A 402 35.11 -40.59 -8.03
CA PRO A 402 35.24 -40.76 -6.60
C PRO A 402 36.55 -41.49 -6.26
N ALA A 403 37.25 -41.02 -5.24
CA ALA A 403 38.59 -41.50 -4.88
C ALA A 403 38.63 -42.60 -3.82
N THR A 404 37.55 -42.78 -3.04
CA THR A 404 37.55 -43.69 -1.89
C THR A 404 36.20 -44.39 -1.78
N GLU A 405 36.23 -45.70 -1.54
CA GLU A 405 35.02 -46.48 -1.28
C GLU A 405 34.41 -46.12 0.08
N GLY A 406 33.11 -46.29 0.21
CA GLY A 406 32.40 -46.03 1.45
C GLY A 406 30.99 -45.51 1.25
N GLN A 407 30.30 -45.32 2.37
CA GLN A 407 28.97 -44.74 2.41
C GLN A 407 29.06 -43.30 2.90
N PHE A 408 28.58 -42.37 2.08
CA PHE A 408 28.63 -40.93 2.35
C PHE A 408 27.21 -40.39 2.54
N SER A 409 27.03 -39.55 3.57
CA SER A 409 25.81 -38.75 3.74
C SER A 409 26.04 -37.41 3.05
N VAL A 410 25.37 -37.19 1.93
CA VAL A 410 25.52 -35.99 1.10
C VAL A 410 24.29 -35.12 1.27
N LYS A 411 24.49 -33.87 1.68
CA LYS A 411 23.42 -32.89 1.73
C LYS A 411 23.36 -32.13 0.41
N ILE A 412 22.18 -32.11 -0.21
CA ILE A 412 21.90 -31.32 -1.41
C ILE A 412 20.92 -30.21 -1.05
N THR A 413 21.18 -28.99 -1.55
CA THR A 413 20.32 -27.83 -1.37
C THR A 413 20.01 -27.19 -2.73
N ALA A 414 18.73 -26.89 -2.94
CA ALA A 414 18.19 -26.16 -4.08
C ALA A 414 17.58 -24.84 -3.59
N THR A 415 18.02 -23.71 -4.14
CA THR A 415 17.61 -22.37 -3.70
C THR A 415 17.14 -21.53 -4.88
N ASN A 416 16.07 -20.76 -4.71
CA ASN A 416 15.67 -19.68 -5.62
C ASN A 416 15.12 -18.48 -4.84
N SER A 417 14.60 -17.45 -5.52
CA SER A 417 14.05 -16.25 -4.87
C SER A 417 12.82 -16.53 -3.99
N ALA A 418 12.12 -17.65 -4.21
CA ALA A 418 10.96 -18.07 -3.45
C ALA A 418 11.29 -18.95 -2.24
N GLY A 419 12.51 -19.51 -2.14
CA GLY A 419 12.93 -20.21 -0.94
C GLY A 419 14.00 -21.28 -1.17
N ILE A 420 14.10 -22.19 -0.20
CA ILE A 420 15.15 -23.21 -0.11
C ILE A 420 14.52 -24.58 0.15
N ALA A 421 15.01 -25.61 -0.54
CA ALA A 421 14.79 -27.00 -0.19
C ALA A 421 16.12 -27.70 0.04
N SER A 422 16.20 -28.53 1.09
CA SER A 422 17.36 -29.37 1.35
C SER A 422 16.95 -30.83 1.52
N LYS A 423 17.79 -31.75 1.04
CA LYS A 423 17.60 -33.18 1.20
C LYS A 423 18.94 -33.90 1.40
N GLU A 424 18.97 -34.79 2.38
CA GLU A 424 20.09 -35.70 2.64
C GLU A 424 19.96 -36.95 1.76
N TYR A 425 21.09 -37.39 1.20
CA TYR A 425 21.20 -38.60 0.41
C TYR A 425 22.29 -39.50 0.95
N THR A 426 22.07 -40.81 0.80
CA THR A 426 23.13 -41.80 0.94
C THR A 426 23.74 -42.06 -0.43
N LEU A 427 25.04 -41.82 -0.58
CA LEU A 427 25.82 -42.18 -1.76
C LEU A 427 26.79 -43.32 -1.40
N ASN A 428 26.61 -44.49 -2.00
CA ASN A 428 27.49 -45.63 -1.82
C ASN A 428 28.54 -45.67 -2.94
N ILE A 429 29.82 -45.65 -2.58
CA ILE A 429 30.94 -45.82 -3.51
C ILE A 429 31.56 -47.20 -3.28
N LYS A 430 31.56 -48.05 -4.31
CA LYS A 430 32.17 -49.39 -4.27
C LYS A 430 33.64 -49.35 -4.70
N ALA A 431 34.44 -50.27 -4.19
CA ALA A 431 35.73 -50.61 -4.78
C ALA A 431 35.60 -51.09 -6.23
N VAL A 432 36.73 -51.03 -6.95
CA VAL A 432 36.91 -51.50 -8.33
C VAL A 432 36.84 -53.01 -8.44
#